data_AF-A0A5A5RCD9-F1
#
_entry.id   AF-A0A5A5RCD9-F1
#
_cell.length_a   1.000
_cell.length_b   1.000
_cell.length_c   1.000
_cell.angle_alpha   90.00
_cell.angle_beta   90.00
_cell.angle_gamma   90.00
#
_symmetry.space_group_name_H-M   'P 1'
#
loop_
_entity.id
_entity.type
_entity.pdbx_description
1 polymer ?
#
loop_
_entity_poly.entity_id
_entity_poly.type
_entity_poly.pdbx_seq_one_letter_code
_entity_poly.pdbx_strand_id
1 'polypeptide(L)' 'MTDGEHILTIPRANPINAYTMGTIIKGAGMSIEEFKKLL' A
#
# COMPACT_ATOMS: atom_id res chain seq x y z
N MET A 1 1.09 -10.09 0.06
CA MET A 1 0.10 -10.42 1.11
C MET A 1 -1.25 -10.61 0.43
N THR A 2 -2.11 -11.48 0.96
CA THR A 2 -3.48 -11.64 0.50
C THR A 2 -4.37 -11.87 1.71
N ASP A 3 -5.55 -11.24 1.74
CA ASP A 3 -6.59 -11.47 2.75
C ASP A 3 -7.76 -12.31 2.21
N GLY A 4 -7.61 -12.86 1.00
CA GLY A 4 -8.64 -13.64 0.31
C GLY A 4 -9.46 -12.83 -0.68
N GLU A 5 -9.51 -11.50 -0.55
CA GLU A 5 -10.21 -10.60 -1.48
C GLU A 5 -9.22 -9.75 -2.29
N HIS A 6 -8.13 -9.30 -1.66
CA HIS A 6 -7.14 -8.42 -2.28
C HIS A 6 -5.76 -9.06 -2.23
N ILE A 7 -5.09 -9.11 -3.40
CA ILE A 7 -3.69 -9.53 -3.49
C ILE A 7 -2.83 -8.28 -3.62
N LEU A 8 -1.96 -8.08 -2.64
CA LEU A 8 -1.04 -6.94 -2.57
C LEU A 8 0.41 -7.39 -2.71
N THR A 9 1.13 -6.82 -3.68
CA THR A 9 2.57 -7.02 -3.83
C THR A 9 3.32 -5.92 -3.08
N ILE A 10 4.06 -6.31 -2.03
CA ILE A 10 4.85 -5.38 -1.20
C ILE A 10 6.33 -5.63 -1.48
N PRO A 11 7.07 -4.65 -2.03
CA PRO A 11 8.52 -4.74 -2.20
C PRO A 11 9.23 -4.94 -0.86
N ARG A 12 10.33 -5.69 -0.88
CA ARG A 12 11.18 -5.89 0.31
C ARG A 12 12.21 -4.77 0.51
N ALA A 13 12.32 -3.84 -0.43
CA ALA A 13 13.23 -2.71 -0.35
C ALA A 13 12.77 -1.69 0.72
N ASN A 14 13.73 -1.17 1.49
CA ASN A 14 13.53 -0.11 2.47
C ASN A 14 14.76 0.82 2.44
N PRO A 15 14.63 2.11 2.07
CA PRO A 15 13.39 2.85 1.84
C PRO A 15 12.68 2.49 0.52
N ILE A 16 11.36 2.64 0.51
CA ILE A 16 10.49 2.48 -0.64
C ILE A 16 10.21 3.87 -1.25
N ASN A 17 10.16 3.96 -2.58
CA ASN A 17 9.78 5.19 -3.27
C ASN A 17 8.29 5.54 -3.03
N ALA A 18 8.00 6.83 -2.83
CA ALA A 18 6.66 7.38 -2.64
C ALA A 18 5.65 6.98 -3.74
N TYR A 19 6.08 6.90 -5.01
CA TYR A 19 5.18 6.47 -6.09
C TYR A 19 4.74 5.01 -5.93
N THR A 20 5.69 4.13 -5.59
CA THR A 20 5.39 2.72 -5.29
C THR A 20 4.47 2.62 -4.07
N MET A 21 4.69 3.46 -3.06
CA MET A 21 3.80 3.50 -1.91
C MET A 21 2.37 3.89 -2.29
N GLY A 22 2.21 4.91 -3.14
CA GLY A 22 0.90 5.30 -3.67
C GLY A 22 0.19 4.18 -4.41
N THR A 23 0.90 3.37 -5.20
CA THR A 23 0.30 2.22 -5.89
C THR A 23 -0.17 1.13 -4.93
N ILE A 24 0.55 0.91 -3.83
CA ILE A 24 0.20 -0.08 -2.81
C ILE A 24 -1.03 0.38 -2.04
N ILE A 25 -1.09 1.65 -1.64
CA ILE A 25 -2.27 2.25 -0.97
C ILE A 25 -3.51 2.12 -1.85
N LYS A 26 -3.39 2.45 -3.14
CA LYS A 26 -4.49 2.29 -4.12
C LYS A 26 -4.89 0.83 -4.31
N GLY A 27 -3.92 -0.08 -4.39
CA GLY A 27 -4.17 -1.52 -4.51
C GLY A 27 -4.85 -2.12 -3.28
N ALA A 28 -4.69 -1.48 -2.12
CA ALA A 28 -5.38 -1.82 -0.88
C ALA A 28 -6.80 -1.21 -0.81
N GLY A 29 -7.27 -0.55 -1.87
CA GLY A 29 -8.61 0.06 -1.91
C GLY A 29 -8.75 1.32 -1.04
N MET A 30 -7.62 1.92 -0.62
CA MET A 30 -7.61 3.02 0.34
C MET A 30 -7.18 4.35 -0.32
N SER A 31 -7.67 5.46 0.22
CA SER A 31 -7.15 6.80 -0.11
C SER A 31 -5.87 7.12 0.67
N ILE A 32 -5.11 8.10 0.17
CA ILE A 32 -3.90 8.58 0.87
C ILE A 32 -4.24 9.15 2.25
N GLU A 33 -5.39 9.81 2.39
CA GLU A 33 -5.80 10.42 3.65
C GLU A 33 -6.24 9.38 4.70
N GLU A 34 -6.89 8.29 4.28
CA GLU A 34 -7.16 7.16 5.16
C GLU A 34 -5.87 6.47 5.60
N PHE A 35 -4.92 6.30 4.68
CA PHE A 35 -3.62 5.70 5.01
C PHE A 35 -2.86 6.51 6.06
N LYS A 36 -2.83 7.85 5.91
CA LYS A 36 -2.18 8.75 6.87
C LYS A 36 -2.76 8.68 8.28
N LYS A 37 -4.02 8.26 8.45
CA LYS A 37 -4.63 8.07 9.78
C LYS A 37 -4.14 6.80 10.50
N LEU A 38 -3.45 5.90 9.80
CA LEU A 38 -2.92 4.64 10.33
C LEU A 38 -1.42 4.69 10.67
N LEU A 39 -0.77 5.83 10.45
CA LEU A 39 0.62 6.10 10.82
C LEU A 39 0.72 6.60 12.26
#